data_AF-A0A1A0DLF2-F1
#
_entry.id   AF-A0A1A0DLF2-F1
#
_cell.length_a   1.000
_cell.length_b   1.000
_cell.length_c   1.000
_cell.angle_alpha   90.00
_cell.angle_beta   90.00
_cell.angle_gamma   90.00
#
_symmetry.space_group_name_H-M   'P 1'
#
loop_
_entity.id
_entity.type
_entity.pdbx_description
1 polymer ?
#
loop_
_entity_poly.entity_id
_entity_poly.type
_entity_poly.pdbx_seq_one_letter_code
_entity_poly.pdbx_strand_id
1 'polypeptide(L)'
;MERMHYNVEPLRTDQEIDDFLWAVSQARYGERNRMIVLVGINTGLRMSDILRLKVGQVRGKDRVMIMEQKTGKKRWLFLKNLKTELAHFTRYRGANEPLFCSGRGGALTVNGVYRVFQTAGEYLERDDIGTHTLRKTFGYHYYQKTRDIAGLMMIFNHSSEQVTKRYIGIERDNLERQLWDFKLGV
;
A
#
# COMPACT_ATOMS: atom_id res chain seq x y z
N MET A 1 -9.31 28.20 5.57
CA MET A 1 -8.54 27.22 4.77
C MET A 1 -9.19 25.87 4.97
N GLU A 2 -10.08 25.51 4.06
CA GLU A 2 -10.78 24.24 4.03
C GLU A 2 -9.74 23.11 3.93
N ARG A 3 -9.68 22.23 4.92
CA ARG A 3 -8.79 21.07 4.86
C ARG A 3 -9.30 20.20 3.72
N MET A 4 -8.60 20.15 2.58
CA MET A 4 -8.82 19.14 1.56
C MET A 4 -8.86 17.77 2.26
N HIS A 5 -10.05 17.19 2.39
CA HIS A 5 -10.18 15.79 2.74
C HIS A 5 -9.70 15.01 1.53
N TYR A 6 -8.43 14.58 1.59
CA TYR A 6 -7.96 13.51 0.73
C TYR A 6 -8.77 12.26 1.10
N ASN A 7 -9.85 12.04 0.38
CA ASN A 7 -10.66 10.82 0.42
C ASN A 7 -9.79 9.70 -0.15
N VAL A 8 -8.81 9.19 0.60
CA VAL A 8 -7.96 8.10 0.10
C VAL A 8 -8.32 6.86 0.89
N GLU A 9 -8.86 5.84 0.25
CA GLU A 9 -9.45 4.69 0.92
C GLU A 9 -8.62 3.41 0.71
N PRO A 10 -8.79 2.39 1.58
CA PRO A 10 -8.27 1.05 1.32
C PRO A 10 -9.08 0.34 0.23
N LEU A 11 -8.43 -0.62 -0.43
CA LEU A 11 -9.09 -1.70 -1.19
C LEU A 11 -9.57 -2.75 -0.17
N ARG A 12 -10.87 -2.87 0.02
CA ARG A 12 -11.51 -3.64 1.09
C ARG A 12 -11.75 -5.10 0.73
N THR A 13 -11.96 -5.41 -0.54
CA THR A 13 -12.27 -6.76 -1.02
C THR A 13 -11.16 -7.33 -1.89
N ASP A 14 -11.14 -8.66 -2.06
CA ASP A 14 -10.21 -9.32 -2.99
C ASP A 14 -10.48 -8.86 -4.43
N GLN A 15 -11.76 -8.66 -4.79
CA GLN A 15 -12.14 -8.11 -6.10
C GLN A 15 -11.56 -6.71 -6.33
N GLU A 16 -11.66 -5.79 -5.36
CA GLU A 16 -11.06 -4.46 -5.48
C GLU A 16 -9.53 -4.51 -5.63
N ILE A 17 -8.88 -5.48 -4.98
CA ILE A 17 -7.44 -5.72 -5.13
C ILE A 17 -7.11 -6.21 -6.54
N ASP A 18 -7.87 -7.19 -7.05
CA ASP A 18 -7.66 -7.77 -8.36
C ASP A 18 -7.93 -6.77 -9.48
N ASP A 19 -9.02 -5.99 -9.37
CA ASP A 19 -9.36 -4.91 -10.29
C ASP A 19 -8.26 -3.84 -10.33
N PHE A 20 -7.74 -3.45 -9.16
CA PHE A 20 -6.66 -2.47 -9.10
C PHE A 20 -5.34 -3.01 -9.66
N LEU A 21 -4.99 -4.27 -9.36
CA LEU A 21 -3.82 -4.94 -9.95
C LEU A 21 -3.94 -5.02 -11.47
N TRP A 22 -5.12 -5.33 -11.98
CA TRP A 22 -5.42 -5.38 -13.41
C TRP A 22 -5.29 -3.97 -14.03
N ALA A 23 -5.92 -2.95 -13.45
CA ALA A 23 -5.93 -1.58 -13.99
C ALA A 23 -4.52 -0.98 -14.07
N VAL A 24 -3.70 -1.12 -13.01
CA VAL A 24 -2.31 -0.61 -13.05
C VAL A 24 -1.42 -1.38 -14.04
N SER A 25 -1.79 -2.62 -14.39
CA SER A 25 -1.07 -3.45 -15.35
C SER A 25 -1.33 -3.04 -16.81
N GLN A 26 -2.47 -2.39 -17.09
CA GLN A 26 -2.78 -1.85 -18.41
C GLN A 26 -1.99 -0.57 -18.73
N ALA A 27 -1.50 0.12 -17.71
CA ALA A 27 -0.70 1.32 -17.89
C ALA A 27 0.73 0.99 -18.37
N ARG A 28 1.44 2.02 -18.87
CA ARG A 28 2.86 1.89 -19.23
C ARG A 28 3.66 1.37 -18.04
N TYR A 29 4.54 0.40 -18.29
CA TYR A 29 5.29 -0.34 -17.27
C TYR A 29 4.41 -1.18 -16.33
N GLY A 30 3.40 -1.86 -16.89
CA GLY A 30 2.40 -2.64 -16.15
C GLY A 30 2.97 -3.58 -15.09
N GLU A 31 3.99 -4.39 -15.43
CA GLU A 31 4.63 -5.30 -14.47
C GLU A 31 5.24 -4.55 -13.26
N ARG A 32 5.90 -3.41 -13.51
CA ARG A 32 6.45 -2.56 -12.44
C ARG A 32 5.34 -2.03 -11.56
N ASN A 33 4.27 -1.52 -12.16
CA ASN A 33 3.16 -0.91 -11.41
C ASN A 33 2.45 -1.96 -10.56
N ARG A 34 2.18 -3.14 -11.13
CA ARG A 34 1.63 -4.29 -10.41
C ARG A 34 2.51 -4.71 -9.24
N MET A 35 3.83 -4.75 -9.43
CA MET A 35 4.77 -5.08 -8.35
C MET A 35 4.81 -4.02 -7.25
N ILE A 36 4.63 -2.72 -7.56
CA ILE A 36 4.49 -1.65 -6.56
C ILE A 36 3.27 -1.92 -5.68
N VAL A 37 2.14 -2.29 -6.28
CA VAL A 37 0.90 -2.64 -5.57
C VAL A 37 1.15 -3.82 -4.65
N LEU A 38 1.69 -4.93 -5.18
CA LEU A 38 1.98 -6.14 -4.40
C LEU A 38 2.90 -5.86 -3.21
N VAL A 39 4.00 -5.11 -3.41
CA VAL A 39 4.88 -4.72 -2.30
C VAL A 39 4.14 -3.88 -1.28
N GLY A 40 3.36 -2.88 -1.69
CA GLY A 40 2.67 -2.00 -0.75
C GLY A 40 1.62 -2.72 0.10
N ILE A 41 0.74 -3.53 -0.52
CA ILE A 41 -0.35 -4.22 0.18
C ILE A 41 0.14 -5.38 1.08
N ASN A 42 1.36 -5.88 0.85
CA ASN A 42 1.93 -6.98 1.66
C ASN A 42 2.93 -6.51 2.72
N THR A 43 3.34 -5.25 2.70
CA THR A 43 4.36 -4.73 3.63
C THR A 43 3.90 -3.55 4.48
N GLY A 44 2.83 -2.88 4.06
CA GLY A 44 2.32 -1.70 4.73
C GLY A 44 3.30 -0.52 4.75
N LEU A 45 4.30 -0.48 3.88
CA LEU A 45 5.24 0.64 3.80
C LEU A 45 4.59 1.91 3.24
N ARG A 46 5.18 3.08 3.56
CA ARG A 46 4.81 4.33 2.87
C ARG A 46 5.38 4.30 1.46
N MET A 47 4.70 4.94 0.51
CA MET A 47 5.14 4.97 -0.89
C MET A 47 6.59 5.46 -1.05
N SER A 48 6.99 6.48 -0.28
CA SER A 48 8.36 7.00 -0.28
C SER A 48 9.42 5.97 0.13
N ASP A 49 9.09 5.07 1.07
CA ASP A 49 9.98 4.00 1.52
C ASP A 49 10.05 2.87 0.50
N ILE A 50 8.91 2.52 -0.12
CA ILE A 50 8.83 1.52 -1.20
C ILE A 50 9.75 1.91 -2.36
N LEU A 51 9.72 3.18 -2.78
CA LEU A 51 10.47 3.67 -3.94
C LEU A 51 11.98 3.81 -3.70
N ARG A 52 12.44 3.67 -2.45
CA ARG A 52 13.86 3.67 -2.08
C ARG A 52 14.49 2.28 -2.03
N LEU A 53 13.68 1.21 -2.07
CA LEU A 53 14.19 -0.15 -2.09
C LEU A 53 15.10 -0.35 -3.31
N LYS A 54 16.18 -1.11 -3.13
CA LYS A 54 17.06 -1.58 -4.20
C LYS A 54 16.89 -3.06 -4.46
N VAL A 55 17.22 -3.51 -5.66
CA VAL A 55 17.14 -4.92 -6.06
C VAL A 55 17.89 -5.84 -5.08
N GLY A 56 19.13 -5.50 -4.72
CA GLY A 56 19.96 -6.32 -3.83
C GLY A 56 19.43 -6.44 -2.39
N GLN A 57 18.55 -5.52 -1.97
CA GLN A 57 17.92 -5.56 -0.65
C GLN A 57 16.79 -6.58 -0.57
N VAL A 58 16.14 -6.90 -1.70
CA VAL A 58 14.92 -7.71 -1.72
C VAL A 58 15.11 -9.07 -2.38
N ARG A 59 15.97 -9.17 -3.40
CA ARG A 59 16.11 -10.38 -4.22
C ARG A 59 16.63 -11.55 -3.38
N GLY A 60 15.84 -12.63 -3.33
CA GLY A 60 16.20 -13.87 -2.62
C GLY A 60 16.24 -13.74 -1.10
N LYS A 61 15.77 -12.63 -0.51
CA LYS A 61 15.77 -12.41 0.93
C LYS A 61 14.39 -12.72 1.53
N ASP A 62 14.39 -13.36 2.69
CA ASP A 62 13.14 -13.60 3.45
C ASP A 62 12.74 -12.38 4.28
N ARG A 63 13.72 -11.57 4.67
CA ARG A 63 13.53 -10.30 5.35
C ARG A 63 14.69 -9.34 5.08
N VAL A 64 14.43 -8.04 5.22
CA VAL A 64 15.44 -6.99 5.15
C VAL A 64 15.17 -5.90 6.18
N MET A 65 16.23 -5.34 6.76
CA MET A 65 16.12 -4.18 7.64
C MET A 65 16.15 -2.92 6.78
N ILE A 66 15.15 -2.04 6.95
CA ILE A 66 15.12 -0.74 6.28
C ILE A 66 15.08 0.39 7.32
N MET A 67 15.46 1.58 6.90
CA MET A 67 15.28 2.82 7.67
C MET A 67 14.13 3.61 7.07
N GLU A 68 13.07 3.85 7.82
CA GLU A 68 11.94 4.66 7.37
C GLU A 68 12.37 6.11 7.17
N GLN A 69 12.04 6.69 6.03
CA GLN A 69 12.43 8.06 5.70
C GLN A 69 11.84 9.08 6.68
N LYS A 70 10.55 8.96 6.98
CA LYS A 70 9.82 9.98 7.75
C LYS A 70 10.21 9.98 9.23
N THR A 71 10.51 8.81 9.79
CA THR A 71 10.72 8.63 11.23
C THR A 71 12.18 8.37 11.60
N GLY A 72 13.03 7.99 10.64
CA GLY A 72 14.40 7.55 10.89
C GLY A 72 14.52 6.20 11.60
N LYS A 73 13.39 5.54 11.90
CA LYS A 73 13.38 4.29 12.66
C LYS A 73 13.74 3.10 11.76
N LYS A 74 14.48 2.15 12.32
CA LYS A 74 14.75 0.86 11.68
C LYS A 74 13.55 -0.07 11.85
N ARG A 75 13.20 -0.80 10.80
CA ARG A 75 12.17 -1.85 10.85
C ARG A 75 12.55 -3.03 9.98
N TRP A 76 12.12 -4.22 10.42
CA TRP A 76 12.14 -5.40 9.57
C TRP A 76 11.00 -5.33 8.55
N LEU A 77 11.35 -5.64 7.31
CA LEU A 77 10.45 -5.90 6.22
C LEU A 77 10.49 -7.40 5.95
N PHE A 78 9.36 -8.09 6.11
CA PHE A 78 9.25 -9.50 5.79
C PHE A 78 8.83 -9.65 4.32
N LEU A 79 9.59 -10.44 3.57
CA LEU A 79 9.48 -10.59 2.12
C LEU A 79 9.22 -12.04 1.70
N LYS A 80 9.13 -12.97 2.66
CA LYS A 80 8.94 -14.39 2.41
C LYS A 80 7.72 -14.67 1.52
N ASN A 81 6.62 -13.95 1.73
CA ASN A 81 5.38 -14.04 0.96
C ASN A 81 5.43 -13.38 -0.43
N LEU A 82 6.51 -12.67 -0.76
CA LEU A 82 6.73 -12.03 -2.06
C LEU A 82 7.99 -12.55 -2.76
N LYS A 83 8.65 -13.57 -2.20
CA LYS A 83 10.00 -13.96 -2.59
C LYS A 83 10.05 -14.42 -4.04
N THR A 84 9.03 -15.16 -4.48
CA THR A 84 8.91 -15.69 -5.84
C THR A 84 8.68 -14.56 -6.84
N GLU A 85 7.74 -13.68 -6.55
CA GLU A 85 7.36 -12.52 -7.37
C GLU A 85 8.54 -11.55 -7.52
N LEU A 86 9.23 -11.26 -6.41
CA LEU A 86 10.41 -10.41 -6.40
C LEU A 86 11.59 -11.06 -7.13
N ALA A 87 11.79 -12.37 -7.00
CA ALA A 87 12.84 -13.08 -7.73
C ALA A 87 12.60 -13.00 -9.25
N HIS A 88 11.36 -13.21 -9.69
CA HIS A 88 10.99 -13.05 -11.10
C HIS A 88 11.22 -11.62 -11.58
N PHE A 89 10.69 -10.63 -10.85
CA PHE A 89 10.78 -9.21 -11.19
C PHE A 89 12.21 -8.65 -11.21
N THR A 90 13.15 -9.31 -10.54
CA THR A 90 14.55 -8.85 -10.39
C THR A 90 15.58 -9.76 -11.06
N ARG A 91 15.15 -10.75 -11.85
CA ARG A 91 16.01 -11.82 -12.39
C ARG A 91 17.24 -11.31 -13.15
N TYR A 92 17.09 -10.24 -13.93
CA TYR A 92 18.15 -9.70 -14.80
C TYR A 92 18.67 -8.32 -14.37
N ARG A 93 18.46 -7.95 -13.10
CA ARG A 93 18.72 -6.60 -12.60
C ARG A 93 19.92 -6.55 -11.66
N GLY A 94 20.71 -5.49 -11.76
CA GLY A 94 21.86 -5.21 -10.91
C GLY A 94 21.46 -4.89 -9.48
N ALA A 95 22.25 -5.33 -8.50
CA ALA A 95 21.92 -5.20 -7.08
C ALA A 95 21.74 -3.74 -6.60
N ASN A 96 22.47 -2.80 -7.22
CA ASN A 96 22.44 -1.38 -6.88
C ASN A 96 21.30 -0.59 -7.54
N GLU A 97 20.57 -1.20 -8.47
CA GLU A 97 19.45 -0.54 -9.14
C GLU A 97 18.29 -0.28 -8.17
N PRO A 98 17.57 0.86 -8.33
CA PRO A 98 16.29 1.07 -7.68
C PRO A 98 15.33 -0.08 -8.01
N LEU A 99 14.62 -0.63 -7.03
CA LEU A 99 13.65 -1.69 -7.28
C LEU A 99 12.56 -1.22 -8.27
N PHE A 100 12.17 0.04 -8.21
CA PHE A 100 11.19 0.62 -9.13
C PHE A 100 11.81 1.79 -9.91
N CYS A 101 12.12 1.54 -11.18
CA CYS A 101 12.74 2.55 -12.04
C CYS A 101 11.70 3.47 -12.70
N SER A 102 12.10 4.73 -12.90
CA SER A 102 11.37 5.66 -13.75
C SER A 102 11.66 5.36 -15.23
N GLY A 103 10.77 5.82 -16.13
CA GLY A 103 11.00 5.71 -17.57
C GLY A 103 12.16 6.57 -18.11
N ARG A 104 12.70 7.48 -17.29
CA ARG A 104 13.85 8.35 -17.62
C ARG A 104 15.15 7.87 -16.96
N GLY A 105 15.15 6.66 -16.39
CA GLY A 105 16.23 6.17 -15.53
C GLY A 105 16.07 6.61 -14.07
N GLY A 106 16.85 6.00 -13.18
CA GLY A 106 16.77 6.26 -11.74
C GLY A 106 15.48 5.79 -11.07
N ALA A 107 15.30 6.14 -9.79
CA ALA A 107 14.14 5.72 -9.00
C ALA A 107 12.86 6.44 -9.46
N LEU A 108 11.75 5.72 -9.47
CA LEU A 108 10.43 6.30 -9.67
C LEU A 108 10.09 7.25 -8.50
N THR A 109 9.41 8.35 -8.80
CA THR A 109 9.01 9.33 -7.78
C THR A 109 7.60 9.04 -7.27
N VAL A 110 7.28 9.54 -6.06
CA VAL A 110 5.93 9.43 -5.48
C VAL A 110 4.88 10.04 -6.41
N ASN A 111 5.17 11.19 -7.02
CA ASN A 111 4.28 11.82 -8.00
C ASN A 111 4.12 10.97 -9.28
N GLY A 112 5.17 10.22 -9.67
CA GLY A 112 5.11 9.25 -10.76
C GLY A 112 4.10 8.14 -10.46
N VAL A 113 4.13 7.59 -9.24
CA VAL A 113 3.15 6.58 -8.80
C VAL A 113 1.75 7.17 -8.66
N TYR A 114 1.63 8.37 -8.09
CA TYR A 114 0.35 9.06 -7.96
C TYR A 114 -0.37 9.15 -9.31
N ARG A 115 0.31 9.59 -10.37
CA ARG A 115 -0.28 9.64 -11.72
C ARG A 115 -0.75 8.28 -12.24
N VAL A 116 0.05 7.23 -12.03
CA VAL A 116 -0.38 5.85 -12.40
C VAL A 116 -1.66 5.46 -11.64
N PHE A 117 -1.74 5.82 -10.36
CA PHE A 117 -2.88 5.50 -9.51
C PHE A 117 -4.12 6.31 -9.88
N GLN A 118 -3.97 7.58 -10.27
CA GLN A 118 -5.09 8.38 -10.78
C GLN A 118 -5.64 7.80 -12.08
N THR A 119 -4.80 7.44 -13.04
CA THR A 119 -5.25 6.80 -14.29
C THR A 119 -5.96 5.45 -14.02
N ALA A 120 -5.45 4.65 -13.09
CA ALA A 120 -6.12 3.42 -12.70
C ALA A 120 -7.45 3.69 -11.95
N GLY A 121 -7.50 4.72 -11.11
CA GLY A 121 -8.71 5.17 -10.43
C GLY A 121 -9.78 5.63 -11.41
N GLU A 122 -9.43 6.46 -12.39
CA GLU A 122 -10.31 6.89 -13.48
C GLU A 122 -10.91 5.70 -14.24
N TYR A 123 -10.09 4.70 -14.56
CA TYR A 123 -10.56 3.48 -15.24
C TYR A 123 -11.55 2.66 -14.41
N LEU A 124 -11.35 2.64 -13.09
CA LEU A 124 -12.20 1.92 -12.13
C LEU A 124 -13.35 2.79 -11.60
N GLU A 125 -13.51 4.02 -12.10
CA GLU A 125 -14.49 5.00 -11.63
C GLU A 125 -14.36 5.29 -10.13
N ARG A 126 -13.12 5.36 -9.64
CA ARG A 126 -12.79 5.65 -8.23
C ARG A 126 -11.96 6.91 -8.09
N ASP A 127 -12.49 7.87 -7.34
CA ASP A 127 -11.87 9.16 -7.02
C ASP A 127 -11.08 9.14 -5.70
N ASP A 128 -11.03 7.99 -5.03
CA ASP A 128 -10.50 7.81 -3.69
C ASP A 128 -9.23 6.96 -3.63
N ILE A 129 -8.58 6.76 -4.78
CA ILE A 129 -7.32 6.06 -4.88
C ILE A 129 -6.16 7.04 -4.79
N GLY A 130 -5.19 6.75 -3.93
CA GLY A 130 -4.02 7.60 -3.72
C GLY A 130 -2.79 6.84 -3.24
N THR A 131 -1.68 7.55 -3.04
CA THR A 131 -0.40 6.91 -2.65
C THR A 131 -0.44 6.22 -1.29
N HIS A 132 -1.45 6.52 -0.46
CA HIS A 132 -1.71 5.86 0.81
C HIS A 132 -2.64 4.65 0.72
N THR A 133 -3.35 4.44 -0.40
CA THR A 133 -4.31 3.32 -0.58
C THR A 133 -3.65 2.00 -0.23
N LEU A 134 -2.48 1.68 -0.79
CA LEU A 134 -1.82 0.39 -0.51
C LEU A 134 -1.54 0.14 0.97
N ARG A 135 -1.08 1.19 1.67
CA ARG A 135 -0.78 1.09 3.11
C ARG A 135 -2.06 0.96 3.92
N LYS A 136 -3.12 1.68 3.56
CA LYS A 136 -4.43 1.53 4.17
C LYS A 136 -4.99 0.12 3.93
N THR A 137 -4.91 -0.40 2.71
CA THR A 137 -5.29 -1.78 2.33
C THR A 137 -4.59 -2.80 3.22
N PHE A 138 -3.25 -2.72 3.36
CA PHE A 138 -2.52 -3.59 4.28
C PHE A 138 -3.10 -3.54 5.70
N GLY A 139 -3.30 -2.34 6.24
CA GLY A 139 -3.77 -2.16 7.61
C GLY A 139 -5.21 -2.64 7.82
N TYR A 140 -6.08 -2.40 6.84
CA TYR A 140 -7.46 -2.86 6.84
C TYR A 140 -7.51 -4.39 6.92
N HIS A 141 -6.85 -5.07 5.98
CA HIS A 141 -6.85 -6.53 5.90
C HIS A 141 -6.12 -7.18 7.07
N TYR A 142 -5.01 -6.60 7.54
CA TYR A 142 -4.33 -7.07 8.74
C TYR A 142 -5.27 -7.03 9.94
N TYR A 143 -5.91 -5.89 10.20
CA TYR A 143 -6.81 -5.75 11.35
C TYR A 143 -8.05 -6.65 11.25
N GLN A 144 -8.65 -6.81 10.06
CA GLN A 144 -9.78 -7.72 9.88
C GLN A 144 -9.41 -9.17 10.19
N LYS A 145 -8.20 -9.61 9.82
CA LYS A 145 -7.71 -10.99 10.02
C LYS A 145 -7.25 -11.26 11.45
N THR A 146 -6.56 -10.32 12.08
CA THR A 146 -5.90 -10.56 13.39
C THR A 146 -6.64 -9.94 14.57
N ARG A 147 -7.45 -8.90 14.33
CA ARG A 147 -8.01 -8.00 15.36
C ARG A 147 -6.95 -7.34 16.27
N ASP A 148 -5.67 -7.42 15.91
CA ASP A 148 -4.55 -6.90 16.68
C ASP A 148 -4.26 -5.44 16.30
N ILE A 149 -4.92 -4.51 17.00
CA ILE A 149 -4.68 -3.07 16.78
C ILE A 149 -3.33 -2.61 17.32
N ALA A 150 -2.83 -3.22 18.39
CA ALA A 150 -1.56 -2.84 19.02
C ALA A 150 -0.38 -3.19 18.09
N GLY A 151 -0.37 -4.41 17.54
CA GLY A 151 0.59 -4.82 16.52
C GLY A 151 0.52 -3.93 15.28
N LEU A 152 -0.68 -3.58 14.82
CA LEU A 152 -0.83 -2.67 13.68
C LEU A 152 -0.29 -1.26 13.97
N MET A 153 -0.52 -0.73 15.18
CA MET A 153 0.05 0.54 15.62
C MET A 153 1.57 0.50 15.63
N MET A 154 2.18 -0.61 16.07
CA MET A 154 3.64 -0.79 16.00
C MET A 154 4.14 -0.83 14.55
N ILE A 155 3.45 -1.56 13.67
CA ILE A 155 3.77 -1.64 12.24
C ILE A 155 3.68 -0.27 11.56
N PHE A 156 2.70 0.55 11.95
CA PHE A 156 2.51 1.88 11.39
C PHE A 156 3.26 3.00 12.10
N ASN A 157 3.80 2.72 13.28
CA ASN A 157 4.35 3.71 14.20
C ASN A 157 3.33 4.84 14.48
N HIS A 158 2.10 4.44 14.80
CA HIS A 158 1.02 5.35 15.23
C HIS A 158 0.93 5.36 16.76
N SER A 159 0.70 6.53 17.35
CA SER A 159 0.60 6.72 18.80
C SER A 159 -0.79 6.47 19.38
N SER A 160 -1.81 6.30 18.53
CA SER A 160 -3.20 6.15 18.95
C SER A 160 -3.92 5.09 18.13
N GLU A 161 -4.71 4.27 18.84
CA GLU A 161 -5.63 3.30 18.27
C GLU A 161 -6.69 3.99 17.41
N GLN A 162 -7.28 5.07 17.90
CA GLN A 162 -8.30 5.83 17.16
C GLN A 162 -7.73 6.37 15.85
N VAL A 163 -6.51 6.92 15.88
CA VAL A 163 -5.81 7.38 14.66
C VAL A 163 -5.61 6.22 13.68
N THR A 164 -5.29 5.03 14.18
CA THR A 164 -5.06 3.85 13.34
C THR A 164 -6.36 3.32 12.74
N LYS A 165 -7.41 3.14 13.54
CA LYS A 165 -8.74 2.70 13.08
C LYS A 165 -9.36 3.65 12.06
N ARG A 166 -9.23 4.96 12.29
CA ARG A 166 -9.65 5.99 11.32
C ARG A 166 -8.82 5.94 10.04
N TYR A 167 -7.49 5.82 10.17
CA TYR A 167 -6.60 5.77 9.02
C TYR A 167 -6.94 4.61 8.07
N ILE A 168 -7.26 3.44 8.61
CA ILE A 168 -7.61 2.25 7.81
C ILE A 168 -9.09 2.16 7.42
N GLY A 169 -9.93 3.13 7.78
CA GLY A 169 -11.35 3.17 7.37
C GLY A 169 -12.32 2.29 8.19
N ILE A 170 -11.84 1.47 9.13
CA ILE A 170 -12.67 0.53 9.91
C ILE A 170 -13.72 1.23 10.79
N GLU A 171 -13.42 2.41 11.31
CA GLU A 171 -14.36 3.17 12.14
C GLU A 171 -15.64 3.52 11.36
N ARG A 172 -15.47 3.94 10.10
CA ARG A 172 -16.57 4.27 9.19
C ARG A 172 -17.37 3.03 8.82
N ASP A 173 -16.70 1.98 8.37
CA ASP A 173 -17.33 0.70 7.97
C ASP A 173 -18.10 0.02 9.12
N ASN A 174 -17.63 0.17 10.36
CA ASN A 174 -18.35 -0.36 11.53
C ASN A 174 -19.59 0.46 11.84
N LEU A 175 -19.49 1.80 11.80
CA LEU A 175 -20.61 2.69 12.06
C LEU A 175 -21.71 2.52 11.00
N GLU A 176 -21.34 2.49 9.72
CA GLU A 176 -22.26 2.24 8.61
C GLU A 176 -23.02 0.92 8.81
N ARG A 177 -22.31 -0.17 9.14
CA ARG A 177 -22.96 -1.47 9.42
C ARG A 177 -23.89 -1.46 10.63
N GLN A 178 -23.52 -0.75 11.70
CA GLN A 178 -24.37 -0.66 12.89
C GLN A 178 -25.64 0.15 12.63
N LEU A 179 -25.55 1.18 11.79
CA LEU A 179 -26.66 2.06 11.46
C LEU A 179 -27.54 1.56 10.31
N TRP A 180 -27.01 0.69 9.44
CA TRP A 180 -27.71 0.23 8.23
C TRP A 180 -29.12 -0.32 8.51
N ASP A 181 -29.24 -1.17 9.53
CA ASP A 181 -30.53 -1.77 9.93
C ASP A 181 -31.07 -1.17 11.24
N PHE A 182 -30.48 -0.06 11.72
CA PHE A 182 -30.91 0.54 12.97
C PHE A 182 -32.27 1.22 12.80
N LYS A 183 -33.29 0.68 13.47
CA LYS A 183 -34.64 1.22 13.48
C LYS A 183 -35.27 1.14 14.86
N LEU A 184 -36.06 2.15 15.20
CA LEU A 184 -36.84 2.22 16.43
C LEU A 184 -38.29 2.53 16.06
N GLY A 185 -39.23 1.69 16.50
CA GLY A 185 -40.66 1.93 16.32
C GLY A 185 -41.22 1.72 14.90
N VAL A 186 -40.43 1.15 13.98
CA VAL A 186 -40.82 0.79 12.60
C VAL A 186 -40.14 -0.51 12.17
#